data_AF-A0A3D9UVI0-F1
#
_entry.id   AF-A0A3D9UVI0-F1
#
_cell.length_a   1.000
_cell.length_b   1.000
_cell.length_c   1.000
_cell.angle_alpha   90.00
_cell.angle_beta   90.00
_cell.angle_gamma   90.00
#
_symmetry.space_group_name_H-M   'P 1'
#
loop_
_entity.id
_entity.type
_entity.pdbx_description
1 polymer ?
#
loop_
_entity_poly.entity_id
_entity_poly.type
_entity_poly.pdbx_seq_one_letter_code
_entity_poly.pdbx_strand_id
1 'polypeptide(L)'
;MTADLRAQVYEVVRLVPRGRVVSYGDIAGMFGINPRQVGRFLATSEPSEELPWWRVTNASGVLPKHLLDEARACWLEEGIALSAGGRGCCINSSRADLGDLADAAEERLGPLPGVSGPAADPGPEPD
;
A
#
# COMPACT_ATOMS: atom_id res chain seq x y z
N MET A 1 19.26 17.28 -3.59
CA MET A 1 19.25 16.12 -2.67
C MET A 1 18.06 15.27 -3.07
N THR A 2 18.30 14.19 -3.81
CA THR A 2 17.25 13.24 -4.19
C THR A 2 16.74 12.58 -2.92
N ALA A 3 15.44 12.68 -2.64
CA ALA A 3 14.85 11.96 -1.52
C ALA A 3 15.08 10.46 -1.70
N ASP A 4 15.38 9.76 -0.60
CA ASP A 4 15.54 8.30 -0.62
C ASP A 4 14.21 7.68 -1.09
N LEU A 5 14.24 6.85 -2.14
CA LEU A 5 13.04 6.26 -2.74
C LEU A 5 12.14 5.59 -1.68
N ARG A 6 12.75 4.94 -0.68
CA ARG A 6 12.04 4.34 0.45
C ARG A 6 11.27 5.38 1.27
N ALA A 7 11.89 6.53 1.57
CA ALA A 7 11.22 7.62 2.27
C ALA A 7 10.06 8.20 1.44
N GLN A 8 10.21 8.30 0.12
CA GLN A 8 9.12 8.71 -0.77
C GLN A 8 7.95 7.71 -0.73
N VAL A 9 8.24 6.41 -0.79
CA VAL A 9 7.23 5.35 -0.64
C VAL A 9 6.51 5.48 0.71
N TYR A 10 7.23 5.74 1.79
CA TYR A 10 6.63 5.93 3.12
C TYR A 10 5.68 7.12 3.16
N GLU A 11 6.03 8.24 2.55
CA GLU A 11 5.11 9.38 2.45
C GLU A 11 3.84 9.03 1.68
N VAL A 12 3.94 8.29 0.56
CA VAL A 12 2.74 7.83 -0.17
C VAL A 12 1.87 6.92 0.68
N VAL A 13 2.48 6.01 1.45
CA VAL A 13 1.76 5.13 2.37
C VAL A 13 1.01 5.93 3.44
N ARG A 14 1.60 7.02 3.95
CA ARG A 14 0.94 7.93 4.90
C ARG A 14 -0.23 8.69 4.28
N LEU A 15 -0.15 9.00 3.00
CA LEU A 15 -1.21 9.70 2.26
C LEU A 15 -2.43 8.82 1.95
N VAL A 16 -2.29 7.49 2.05
CA VAL A 16 -3.44 6.58 1.86
C VAL A 16 -4.52 6.94 2.88
N PRO A 17 -5.73 7.34 2.46
CA PRO A 17 -6.73 7.84 3.38
C PRO A 17 -7.26 6.76 4.32
N ARG A 18 -7.70 7.18 5.52
CA ARG A 18 -8.33 6.30 6.51
C ARG A 18 -9.56 5.62 5.90
N GLY A 19 -9.71 4.32 6.13
CA GLY A 19 -10.81 3.53 5.58
C GLY A 19 -10.57 3.07 4.13
N ARG A 20 -9.40 3.38 3.57
CA ARG A 20 -8.99 2.92 2.24
C ARG A 20 -7.72 2.08 2.30
N VAL A 21 -7.56 1.26 1.28
CA VAL A 21 -6.41 0.37 1.10
C VAL A 21 -5.87 0.48 -0.32
N VAL A 22 -4.60 0.16 -0.47
CA VAL A 22 -3.93 0.03 -1.76
C VAL A 22 -3.16 -1.28 -1.80
N SER A 23 -2.83 -1.74 -2.98
CA SER A 23 -1.94 -2.89 -3.15
C SER A 23 -0.48 -2.45 -3.27
N TYR A 24 0.46 -3.36 -2.98
CA TYR A 24 1.88 -3.15 -3.29
C TYR A 24 2.10 -2.80 -4.77
N GLY A 25 1.27 -3.34 -5.67
CA GLY A 25 1.29 -3.06 -7.11
C GLY A 25 0.92 -1.62 -7.44
N ASP A 26 -0.07 -1.07 -6.74
CA ASP A 26 -0.50 0.31 -6.96
C ASP A 26 0.59 1.31 -6.62
N ILE A 27 1.19 1.15 -5.43
CA ILE A 27 2.32 1.99 -5.00
C ILE A 27 3.51 1.79 -5.95
N ALA A 28 3.80 0.54 -6.30
CA ALA A 28 4.90 0.24 -7.21
C ALA A 28 4.72 0.89 -8.59
N GLY A 29 3.49 0.92 -9.11
CA GLY A 29 3.13 1.61 -10.33
C GLY A 29 3.43 3.12 -10.27
N MET A 30 3.11 3.78 -9.15
CA MET A 30 3.40 5.21 -8.97
C MET A 30 4.89 5.55 -9.07
N PHE A 31 5.76 4.64 -8.64
CA PHE A 31 7.22 4.85 -8.65
C PHE A 31 7.95 4.13 -9.79
N GLY A 32 7.26 3.29 -10.57
CA GLY A 32 7.87 2.49 -11.63
C GLY A 32 8.83 1.42 -11.09
N ILE A 33 8.54 0.88 -9.91
CA ILE A 33 9.38 -0.11 -9.22
C ILE A 33 8.66 -1.46 -9.11
N ASN A 34 9.32 -2.47 -8.54
CA ASN A 34 8.70 -3.77 -8.33
C ASN A 34 7.82 -3.77 -7.06
N PRO A 35 6.63 -4.42 -7.07
CA PRO A 35 5.78 -4.56 -5.88
C PRO A 35 6.51 -5.22 -4.70
N ARG A 36 7.37 -6.20 -5.00
CA ARG A 36 8.23 -6.88 -3.99
C ARG A 36 9.19 -5.90 -3.31
N GLN A 37 9.64 -4.86 -4.01
CA GLN A 37 10.52 -3.84 -3.46
C GLN A 37 9.78 -2.94 -2.45
N VAL A 38 8.53 -2.57 -2.75
CA VAL A 38 7.64 -1.85 -1.80
C VAL A 38 7.44 -2.68 -0.54
N GLY A 39 7.14 -3.98 -0.70
CA GLY A 39 6.99 -4.90 0.43
C GLY A 39 8.27 -4.99 1.28
N ARG A 40 9.45 -5.04 0.66
CA ARG A 40 10.73 -5.02 1.38
C ARG A 40 10.96 -3.72 2.14
N PHE A 41 10.63 -2.56 1.56
CA PHE A 41 10.72 -1.28 2.25
C PHE A 41 9.85 -1.29 3.51
N LEU A 42 8.57 -1.66 3.38
CA LEU A 42 7.65 -1.76 4.51
C LEU A 42 8.09 -2.80 5.55
N ALA A 43 8.66 -3.93 5.14
CA ALA A 43 9.19 -4.92 6.08
C ALA A 43 10.42 -4.44 6.87
N THR A 44 11.12 -3.42 6.34
CA THR A 44 12.30 -2.79 6.99
C THR A 44 11.96 -1.44 7.62
N SER A 45 10.67 -1.09 7.75
CA SER A 45 10.30 0.14 8.44
C SER A 45 10.52 -0.02 9.93
N GLU A 46 11.14 0.98 10.54
CA GLU A 46 11.25 1.05 11.99
C GLU A 46 9.87 1.34 12.59
N PRO A 47 9.54 0.79 13.77
CA PRO A 47 8.25 1.05 14.43
C PRO A 47 8.04 2.54 14.76
N SER A 48 9.11 3.32 14.90
CA SER A 48 9.06 4.78 15.09
C SER A 48 8.55 5.55 13.87
N GLU A 49 8.44 4.91 12.70
CA GLU A 49 7.90 5.55 11.51
C GLU A 49 6.37 5.67 11.56
N GLU A 50 5.65 4.97 12.45
CA GLU A 50 4.17 5.07 12.58
C GLU A 50 3.45 4.96 11.22
N LEU A 51 3.89 4.04 10.36
CA LEU A 51 3.31 3.88 9.03
C LEU A 51 1.99 3.09 9.12
N PRO A 52 0.94 3.50 8.39
CA PRO A 52 -0.30 2.74 8.28
C PRO A 52 -0.11 1.56 7.32
N TRP A 53 0.85 0.68 7.62
CA TRP A 53 1.23 -0.44 6.77
C TRP A 53 0.06 -1.41 6.51
N TRP A 54 -0.92 -1.48 7.42
CA TRP A 54 -2.16 -2.26 7.23
C TRP A 54 -3.01 -1.77 6.05
N ARG A 55 -2.82 -0.53 5.60
CA ARG A 55 -3.48 -0.01 4.38
C ARG A 55 -2.83 -0.49 3.10
N VAL A 56 -1.66 -1.14 3.16
CA VAL A 56 -0.95 -1.68 1.99
C VAL A 56 -0.96 -3.19 2.03
N THR A 57 -1.62 -3.79 1.05
CA THR A 57 -1.84 -5.25 1.01
C THR A 57 -1.41 -5.84 -0.33
N ASN A 58 -1.56 -7.15 -0.53
CA ASN A 58 -1.44 -7.69 -1.89
C ASN A 58 -2.66 -7.35 -2.75
N ALA A 59 -2.62 -7.69 -4.04
CA ALA A 59 -3.74 -7.45 -4.96
C ALA A 59 -5.07 -8.11 -4.52
N SER A 60 -5.00 -9.14 -3.67
CA SER A 60 -6.16 -9.85 -3.10
C SER A 60 -6.61 -9.31 -1.73
N GLY A 61 -5.98 -8.26 -1.20
CA GLY A 61 -6.30 -7.69 0.12
C GLY A 61 -5.76 -8.50 1.31
N VAL A 62 -4.91 -9.50 1.06
CA VAL A 62 -4.37 -10.44 2.06
C VAL A 62 -3.05 -9.93 2.63
N LEU A 63 -2.85 -10.16 3.92
CA LEU A 63 -1.61 -9.89 4.65
C LEU A 63 -1.03 -11.17 5.29
N PRO A 64 0.29 -11.18 5.59
CA PRO A 64 0.94 -12.28 6.30
C PRO A 64 0.28 -12.56 7.65
N LYS A 65 0.22 -13.84 8.04
CA LYS A 65 -0.49 -14.28 9.25
C LYS A 65 -0.05 -13.56 10.53
N HIS A 66 1.25 -13.30 10.68
CA HIS A 66 1.81 -12.63 11.87
C HIS A 66 1.39 -11.15 11.98
N LEU A 67 0.92 -10.55 10.89
CA LEU A 67 0.43 -9.17 10.83
C LEU A 67 -1.09 -9.08 10.86
N LEU A 68 -1.81 -10.19 10.65
CA LEU A 68 -3.26 -10.16 10.49
C LEU A 68 -4.01 -9.69 11.73
N ASP A 69 -3.57 -10.05 12.93
CA ASP A 69 -4.26 -9.67 14.15
C ASP A 69 -4.24 -8.16 14.37
N GLU A 70 -3.07 -7.53 14.20
CA GLU A 70 -2.93 -6.07 14.27
C GLU A 70 -3.67 -5.37 13.12
N ALA A 71 -3.47 -5.83 11.89
CA ALA A 71 -4.14 -5.24 10.73
C ALA A 71 -5.66 -5.32 10.82
N ARG A 72 -6.22 -6.43 11.34
CA ARG A 72 -7.66 -6.58 11.55
C ARG A 72 -8.22 -5.56 12.53
N ALA A 73 -7.52 -5.30 13.63
CA ALA A 73 -7.95 -4.29 14.59
C ALA A 73 -8.01 -2.91 13.91
N CYS A 74 -6.94 -2.52 13.22
CA CYS A 74 -6.90 -1.26 12.48
C CYS A 74 -7.98 -1.19 11.38
N TRP A 75 -8.19 -2.27 10.62
CA TRP A 75 -9.24 -2.32 9.59
C TRP A 75 -10.63 -2.13 10.18
N LEU A 76 -10.94 -2.77 11.30
CA LEU A 76 -12.23 -2.62 11.98
C LEU A 76 -12.41 -1.20 12.51
N GLU A 77 -11.38 -0.61 13.11
CA GLU A 77 -11.40 0.79 13.58
C GLU A 77 -11.55 1.80 12.43
N GLU A 78 -11.06 1.48 11.25
CA GLU A 78 -11.17 2.31 10.06
C GLU A 78 -12.43 2.03 9.23
N GLY A 79 -13.23 1.03 9.58
CA GLY A 79 -14.44 0.63 8.84
C GLY A 79 -14.16 -0.14 7.55
N ILE A 80 -12.97 -0.73 7.41
CA ILE A 80 -12.57 -1.56 6.27
C ILE A 80 -13.17 -2.96 6.44
N ALA A 81 -13.98 -3.38 5.47
CA ALA A 81 -14.61 -4.69 5.49
C ALA A 81 -13.58 -5.82 5.38
N LEU A 82 -13.72 -6.85 6.21
CA LEU A 82 -12.88 -8.05 6.14
C LEU A 82 -13.39 -9.00 5.05
N SER A 83 -12.46 -9.66 4.38
CA SER A 83 -12.77 -10.74 3.43
C SER A 83 -13.41 -11.92 4.18
N ALA A 84 -14.28 -12.68 3.51
CA ALA A 84 -15.03 -13.81 4.09
C ALA A 84 -14.12 -14.86 4.75
N GLY A 85 -12.88 -15.02 4.26
CA GLY A 85 -11.89 -15.93 4.84
C GLY A 85 -11.14 -15.38 6.05
N GLY A 86 -11.37 -14.12 6.44
CA GLY A 86 -10.67 -13.40 7.50
C GLY A 86 -9.17 -13.17 7.24
N ARG A 87 -8.61 -13.68 6.15
CA ARG A 87 -7.17 -13.59 5.83
C ARG A 87 -6.77 -12.24 5.23
N GLY A 88 -7.71 -11.30 5.11
CA GLY A 88 -7.47 -10.03 4.44
C GLY A 88 -8.68 -9.11 4.50
N CYS A 89 -8.52 -7.92 3.93
CA CYS A 89 -9.57 -6.95 3.71
C CYS A 89 -10.23 -7.12 2.32
N CYS A 90 -11.44 -6.60 2.18
CA CYS A 90 -12.13 -6.48 0.90
C CYS A 90 -11.54 -5.30 0.11
N ILE A 91 -10.36 -5.53 -0.48
CA ILE A 91 -9.64 -4.51 -1.26
C ILE A 91 -10.51 -3.93 -2.38
N ASN A 92 -11.33 -4.75 -3.06
CA ASN A 92 -12.14 -4.28 -4.18
C ASN A 92 -13.17 -3.20 -3.80
N SER A 93 -13.70 -3.26 -2.56
CA SER A 93 -14.67 -2.27 -2.07
C SER A 93 -14.00 -1.10 -1.35
N SER A 94 -12.78 -1.29 -0.85
CA SER A 94 -12.08 -0.34 0.02
C SER A 94 -10.86 0.29 -0.67
N ARG A 95 -10.64 0.02 -1.96
CA ARG A 95 -9.50 0.55 -2.72
C ARG A 95 -9.52 2.08 -2.74
N ALA A 96 -8.37 2.71 -2.48
CA ALA A 96 -8.20 4.15 -2.63
C ALA A 96 -8.27 4.54 -4.11
N ASP A 97 -8.70 5.77 -4.41
CA ASP A 97 -8.55 6.32 -5.74
C ASP A 97 -7.05 6.58 -6.01
N LEU A 98 -6.51 5.94 -7.04
CA LEU A 98 -5.08 6.03 -7.35
C LEU A 98 -4.72 7.36 -8.01
N GLY A 99 -5.66 8.03 -8.66
CA GLY A 99 -5.48 9.37 -9.21
C GLY A 99 -5.32 10.36 -8.07
N ASP A 100 -6.32 10.43 -7.18
CA ASP A 100 -6.28 11.31 -6.01
C ASP A 100 -5.04 11.09 -5.14
N LEU A 101 -4.65 9.81 -4.95
CA LEU A 101 -3.45 9.47 -4.18
C LEU A 101 -2.16 9.88 -4.89
N ALA A 102 -2.09 9.74 -6.22
CA ALA A 102 -0.95 10.19 -7.00
C ALA A 102 -0.83 11.71 -7.00
N ASP A 103 -1.95 12.44 -7.18
CA ASP A 103 -1.99 13.90 -7.12
C ASP A 103 -1.51 14.40 -5.73
N ALA A 104 -2.02 13.80 -4.64
CA ALA A 104 -1.58 14.13 -3.28
C ALA A 104 -0.10 13.82 -3.05
N ALA A 105 0.40 12.71 -3.61
CA ALA A 105 1.79 12.33 -3.52
C ALA A 105 2.70 13.28 -4.31
N GLU A 106 2.29 13.71 -5.51
CA GLU A 106 3.03 14.67 -6.32
C GLU A 106 3.07 16.06 -5.70
N GLU A 107 1.98 16.52 -5.08
CA GLU A 107 1.95 17.78 -4.32
C GLU A 107 2.97 17.77 -3.17
N ARG A 108 3.16 16.60 -2.55
CA ARG A 108 4.02 16.42 -1.37
C ARG A 108 5.49 16.17 -1.71
N LEU A 109 5.74 15.35 -2.74
CA LEU A 109 7.07 14.82 -3.09
C LEU A 109 7.64 15.38 -4.39
N GLY A 110 6.83 16.06 -5.20
CA GLY A 110 7.12 16.37 -6.59
C GLY A 110 6.75 15.22 -7.55
N PRO A 111 6.99 15.40 -8.86
CA PRO A 111 6.54 14.47 -9.89
C PRO A 111 7.08 13.06 -9.66
N LEU A 112 6.18 12.08 -9.69
CA LEU A 112 6.53 10.69 -9.42
C LEU A 112 7.10 10.02 -10.69
N PRO A 113 8.17 9.21 -10.57
CA PRO A 113 8.86 8.65 -11.73
C PRO A 113 8.06 7.59 -12.51
N GLY A 114 6.99 7.02 -11.92
CA GLY A 114 6.30 5.84 -12.45
C GLY A 114 4.99 6.09 -13.19
N VAL A 115 4.45 7.32 -13.21
CA VAL A 115 3.08 7.62 -13.69
C VAL A 115 2.83 7.44 -15.20
N SER A 116 3.73 6.77 -15.93
CA SER A 116 3.51 6.35 -17.33
C SER A 116 2.87 4.95 -17.43
N GLY A 117 1.54 4.88 -17.26
CA GLY A 117 0.71 3.76 -17.73
C GLY A 117 0.51 2.59 -16.75
N PRO A 118 -0.57 1.79 -16.93
CA PRO A 118 -1.03 0.84 -15.93
C PRO A 118 -0.03 -0.32 -15.76
N ALA A 119 0.56 -0.42 -14.57
CA ALA A 119 1.33 -1.57 -14.14
C ALA A 119 0.44 -2.82 -14.13
N ALA A 120 0.60 -3.67 -15.14
CA ALA A 120 -0.02 -4.99 -15.20
C ALA A 120 0.52 -5.84 -14.04
N ASP A 121 -0.39 -6.34 -13.21
CA ASP A 121 -0.14 -7.24 -12.08
C ASP A 121 0.18 -8.66 -12.61
N PRO A 122 1.41 -9.19 -12.49
CA PRO A 122 1.59 -10.63 -12.51
C PRO A 122 1.08 -11.14 -11.16
N GLY A 123 -0.10 -11.76 -11.20
CA GLY A 123 -0.79 -12.33 -10.05
C GLY A 123 0.08 -13.27 -9.20
N PRO A 124 -0.40 -13.65 -8.00
CA PRO A 124 0.42 -14.30 -6.99
C PRO A 124 0.99 -15.65 -7.49
N GLU A 125 2.32 -15.75 -7.54
CA GLU A 125 3.04 -17.03 -7.55
C GLU A 125 2.68 -17.81 -6.26
N PRO A 126 2.14 -19.04 -6.36
CA PRO A 126 2.06 -19.94 -5.21
C PRO A 126 3.45 -20.52 -4.89
N ASP A 127 3.70 -20.71 -3.59
CA ASP A 127 4.88 -21.40 -3.02
C ASP A 127 5.01 -22.85 -3.54
#